data_AF-A0A8J1ZWU1-F1
#
_entry.id   AF-A0A8J1ZWU1-F1
#
_cell.length_a   1.000
_cell.length_b   1.000
_cell.length_c   1.000
_cell.angle_alpha   90.00
_cell.angle_beta   90.00
_cell.angle_gamma   90.00
#
_symmetry.space_group_name_H-M   'P 1'
#
loop_
_entity.id
_entity.type
_entity.pdbx_description
1 polymer ?
#
loop_
_entity_poly.entity_id
_entity_poly.type
_entity_poly.pdbx_seq_one_letter_code
_entity_poly.pdbx_strand_id
1 'polypeptide(L)'
;MAAALRSIGSAFAAQTQPGSAGYSLAFGAACGIGLSGLVAAGRAGYVLFLDHDYYKLQSRQRYLDKQTIFFQGLQEENEAHRLAALAQEFDPVACRAPFSAVEKQYRF
;
A
#
# COMPACT_ATOMS: atom_id res chain seq x y z
N MET A 1 40.15 -1.16 41.25
CA MET A 1 39.43 -1.46 39.98
C MET A 1 39.23 -2.97 39.75
N ALA A 2 40.26 -3.81 39.85
CA ALA A 2 40.15 -5.26 39.57
C ALA A 2 39.15 -6.02 40.49
N ALA A 3 39.01 -5.63 41.76
CA ALA A 3 38.09 -6.26 42.71
C ALA A 3 36.60 -5.97 42.42
N ALA A 4 36.29 -4.74 41.98
CA ALA A 4 34.92 -4.34 41.61
C ALA A 4 34.47 -5.02 40.30
N LEU A 5 35.38 -5.20 39.34
CA LEU A 5 35.12 -5.97 38.12
C LEU A 5 34.86 -7.45 38.42
N ARG A 6 35.60 -8.03 39.39
CA ARG A 6 35.34 -9.40 39.86
C ARG A 6 34.00 -9.55 40.58
N SER A 7 33.58 -8.56 41.39
CA SER A 7 32.30 -8.63 42.11
C SER A 7 31.10 -8.41 41.20
N ILE A 8 31.22 -7.53 40.19
CA ILE A 8 30.19 -7.37 39.16
C ILE A 8 30.11 -8.64 38.31
N GLY A 9 31.25 -9.23 37.95
CA GLY A 9 31.30 -10.50 37.21
C GLY A 9 30.66 -11.68 37.95
N SER A 10 30.89 -11.80 39.26
CA SER A 10 30.27 -12.86 40.07
C SER A 10 28.78 -12.63 40.32
N ALA A 11 28.33 -11.37 40.45
CA ALA A 11 26.92 -11.03 40.55
C ALA A 11 26.14 -11.31 39.25
N PHE A 12 26.78 -11.05 38.09
CA PHE A 12 26.21 -11.39 36.80
C PHE A 12 26.18 -12.91 36.57
N ALA A 13 27.24 -13.62 36.96
CA ALA A 13 27.28 -15.07 36.93
C ALA A 13 26.17 -15.70 37.81
N ALA A 14 25.86 -15.11 38.97
CA ALA A 14 24.75 -15.55 39.81
C ALA A 14 23.36 -15.36 39.14
N GLN A 15 23.19 -14.34 38.28
CA GLN A 15 21.96 -14.12 37.50
C GLN A 15 21.86 -14.98 36.23
N THR A 16 22.91 -15.73 35.90
CA THR A 16 22.86 -16.75 34.83
C THR A 16 22.53 -18.14 35.35
N GLN A 17 22.45 -18.31 36.68
CA GLN A 17 22.12 -19.59 37.29
C GLN A 17 20.61 -19.87 37.25
N PRO A 18 20.20 -21.14 37.17
CA PRO A 18 18.79 -21.54 37.21
C PRO A 18 18.12 -21.05 38.50
N GLY A 19 16.91 -20.47 38.39
CA GLY A 19 16.16 -19.94 39.52
C GLY A 19 16.42 -18.47 39.85
N SER A 20 17.35 -17.83 39.14
CA SER A 20 17.56 -16.38 39.23
C SER A 20 16.60 -15.60 38.31
N ALA A 21 16.34 -14.33 38.64
CA ALA A 21 15.43 -13.48 37.86
C ALA A 21 15.97 -13.21 36.46
N GLY A 22 17.28 -13.03 36.31
CA GLY A 22 17.94 -12.81 35.02
C GLY A 22 17.81 -14.01 34.08
N TYR A 23 18.01 -15.22 34.60
CA TYR A 23 17.83 -16.47 33.84
C TYR A 23 16.39 -16.64 33.34
N SER A 24 15.40 -16.35 34.19
CA SER A 24 13.99 -16.48 33.85
C SER A 24 13.56 -15.50 32.75
N LEU A 25 14.06 -14.26 32.81
CA LEU A 25 13.82 -13.25 31.76
C LEU A 25 14.47 -13.63 30.43
N ALA A 26 15.71 -14.11 30.45
CA ALA A 26 16.41 -14.56 29.25
C ALA A 26 15.74 -15.79 28.63
N PHE A 27 15.29 -16.74 29.46
CA PHE A 27 14.53 -17.91 29.02
C PHE A 27 13.19 -17.51 28.41
N GLY A 28 12.45 -16.59 29.04
CA GLY A 28 11.20 -16.05 28.49
C GLY A 28 11.40 -15.35 27.14
N ALA A 29 12.47 -14.57 26.99
CA ALA A 29 12.83 -13.94 25.73
C ALA A 29 13.17 -14.99 24.65
N ALA A 30 13.94 -16.02 25.00
CA ALA A 30 14.28 -17.11 24.09
C ALA A 30 13.03 -17.90 23.65
N CYS A 31 12.12 -18.19 24.57
CA CYS A 31 10.83 -18.82 24.26
C CYS A 31 9.97 -17.92 23.35
N GLY A 32 9.95 -16.61 23.58
CA GLY A 32 9.24 -15.65 22.73
C GLY A 32 9.79 -15.62 21.30
N ILE A 33 11.12 -15.64 21.14
CA ILE A 33 11.77 -15.72 19.83
C ILE A 33 11.47 -17.08 19.17
N GLY A 34 11.56 -18.18 19.93
CA GLY A 34 11.24 -19.52 19.42
C GLY A 34 9.80 -19.65 18.92
N LEU A 35 8.83 -19.18 19.72
CA LEU A 35 7.41 -19.20 19.36
C LEU A 35 7.11 -18.31 18.14
N SER A 36 7.65 -17.10 18.11
CA SER A 36 7.46 -16.19 16.97
C SER A 36 8.09 -16.76 15.69
N GLY A 37 9.27 -17.38 15.79
CA GLY A 37 9.90 -18.11 14.69
C GLY A 37 9.04 -19.27 14.18
N LEU A 38 8.45 -20.07 15.07
CA LEU A 38 7.55 -21.17 14.70
C LEU A 38 6.30 -20.65 13.99
N VAL A 39 5.66 -19.60 14.51
CA VAL A 39 4.49 -18.98 13.88
C VAL A 39 4.84 -18.43 12.49
N ALA A 40 5.99 -17.75 12.35
CA ALA A 40 6.44 -17.23 11.06
C ALA A 40 6.72 -18.36 10.06
N ALA A 41 7.40 -19.42 10.47
CA ALA A 41 7.66 -20.59 9.63
C ALA A 41 6.36 -21.31 9.24
N GLY A 42 5.42 -21.46 10.17
CA GLY A 42 4.10 -22.04 9.89
C GLY A 42 3.31 -21.23 8.87
N ARG A 43 3.31 -19.90 8.99
CA ARG A 43 2.71 -19.01 7.99
C ARG A 43 3.41 -19.10 6.65
N ALA A 44 4.74 -19.12 6.62
CA ALA A 44 5.50 -19.27 5.39
C ALA A 44 5.16 -20.60 4.68
N GLY A 45 5.10 -21.70 5.42
CA GLY A 45 4.67 -23.00 4.89
C GLY A 45 3.24 -22.96 4.35
N TYR A 46 2.30 -22.35 5.08
CA TYR A 46 0.92 -22.20 4.62
C TYR A 46 0.84 -21.42 3.31
N VAL A 47 1.51 -20.28 3.22
CA VAL A 47 1.51 -19.45 2.00
C VAL A 47 2.12 -20.19 0.81
N LEU A 48 3.19 -20.96 1.03
CA LEU A 48 3.88 -21.68 -0.04
C LEU A 48 3.07 -22.86 -0.60
N PHE A 49 2.31 -23.56 0.25
CA PHE A 49 1.71 -24.84 -0.14
C PHE A 49 0.18 -24.85 -0.17
N LEU A 50 -0.48 -23.98 0.59
CA LEU A 50 -1.93 -24.07 0.85
C LEU A 50 -2.70 -22.81 0.45
N ASP A 51 -2.03 -21.67 0.27
CA ASP A 51 -2.70 -20.40 -0.06
C ASP A 51 -3.05 -20.27 -1.55
N HIS A 52 -4.20 -20.82 -1.92
CA HIS A 52 -4.77 -20.69 -3.26
C HIS A 52 -5.64 -19.43 -3.42
N ASP A 53 -6.09 -18.85 -2.31
CA ASP A 53 -7.03 -17.73 -2.33
C ASP A 53 -6.33 -16.43 -2.69
N TYR A 54 -5.05 -16.29 -2.34
CA TYR A 54 -4.22 -15.18 -2.77
C TYR A 54 -4.23 -14.98 -4.30
N TYR A 55 -4.06 -16.06 -5.08
CA TYR A 55 -4.07 -15.99 -6.54
C TYR A 55 -5.44 -15.60 -7.11
N LYS A 56 -6.53 -16.14 -6.53
CA LYS A 56 -7.90 -15.80 -6.94
C LYS A 56 -8.17 -14.31 -6.69
N LEU A 57 -7.78 -13.81 -5.52
CA LEU A 57 -7.99 -12.42 -5.14
C LEU A 57 -7.17 -11.47 -6.04
N GLN A 58 -5.90 -11.80 -6.31
CA GLN A 58 -5.06 -11.00 -7.20
C GLN A 58 -5.60 -10.95 -8.64
N SER A 59 -6.16 -12.05 -9.14
CA SER A 59 -6.84 -12.06 -10.43
C SER A 59 -8.07 -11.16 -10.42
N ARG A 60 -8.90 -11.28 -9.37
CA ARG A 60 -10.11 -10.46 -9.22
C ARG A 60 -9.78 -8.97 -9.14
N GLN A 61 -8.73 -8.60 -8.42
CA GLN A 61 -8.33 -7.21 -8.28
C GLN A 61 -7.91 -6.61 -9.63
N ARG A 62 -7.06 -7.31 -10.39
CA ARG A 62 -6.68 -6.89 -11.76
C ARG A 62 -7.89 -6.76 -12.70
N TYR A 63 -8.90 -7.60 -12.54
CA TYR A 63 -10.14 -7.48 -13.30
C TYR A 63 -10.90 -6.20 -12.94
N LEU A 64 -11.03 -5.89 -11.64
CA LEU A 64 -11.69 -4.68 -11.17
C LEU A 64 -10.93 -3.41 -11.58
N ASP A 65 -9.61 -3.44 -11.58
CA ASP A 65 -8.78 -2.31 -12.04
C ASP A 65 -9.05 -2.01 -13.52
N LYS A 66 -9.08 -3.05 -14.37
CA LYS A 66 -9.42 -2.91 -15.79
C LYS A 66 -10.83 -2.39 -16.00
N GLN A 67 -11.79 -2.89 -15.22
CA GLN A 67 -13.16 -2.44 -15.26
C GLN A 67 -13.25 -0.94 -14.90
N THR A 68 -12.50 -0.50 -13.90
CA THR A 68 -12.45 0.90 -13.47
C THR A 68 -11.90 1.79 -14.57
N ILE A 69 -10.76 1.43 -15.17
CA ILE A 69 -10.15 2.19 -16.27
C ILE A 69 -11.10 2.27 -17.48
N PHE A 70 -11.78 1.17 -17.81
CA PHE A 70 -12.76 1.16 -18.89
C PHE A 70 -13.91 2.14 -18.64
N PHE A 71 -14.48 2.15 -17.43
CA PHE A 71 -15.56 3.08 -17.11
C PHE A 71 -15.12 4.53 -17.05
N GLN A 72 -13.90 4.81 -16.62
CA GLN A 72 -13.33 6.15 -16.68
C GLN A 72 -13.23 6.64 -18.13
N GLY A 73 -12.66 5.83 -19.03
CA GLY A 73 -12.58 6.18 -20.45
C GLY A 73 -13.96 6.38 -21.08
N LEU A 74 -14.93 5.52 -20.76
CA LEU A 74 -16.30 5.66 -21.24
C LEU A 74 -16.96 6.96 -20.73
N GLN A 75 -16.70 7.36 -19.49
CA GLN A 75 -17.20 8.62 -18.96
C GLN A 75 -16.59 9.83 -19.67
N GLU A 76 -15.27 9.81 -19.88
CA GLU A 76 -14.55 10.87 -20.60
C GLU A 76 -15.04 11.01 -22.04
N GLU A 77 -15.24 9.91 -22.77
CA GLU A 77 -15.80 9.92 -24.13
C GLU A 77 -17.22 10.50 -24.16
N ASN A 78 -18.08 10.09 -23.22
CA ASN A 78 -19.44 10.63 -23.12
C ASN A 78 -19.44 12.13 -22.79
N GLU A 79 -18.55 12.59 -21.93
CA GLU A 79 -18.39 14.02 -21.64
C GLU A 79 -17.89 14.79 -22.87
N ALA A 80 -16.95 14.23 -23.62
CA ALA A 80 -16.47 14.82 -24.87
C ALA A 80 -17.60 14.92 -25.91
N HIS A 81 -18.43 13.89 -26.06
CA HIS A 81 -19.61 13.94 -26.92
C HIS A 81 -20.61 15.01 -26.49
N ARG A 82 -20.83 15.19 -25.18
CA ARG A 82 -21.68 16.26 -24.66
C ARG A 82 -21.12 17.64 -25.00
N LEU A 83 -19.82 17.86 -24.85
CA LEU A 83 -19.17 19.12 -25.21
C LEU A 83 -19.20 19.36 -26.73
N ALA A 84 -19.03 18.32 -27.54
CA ALA A 84 -19.15 18.40 -28.98
C ALA A 84 -20.57 18.77 -29.44
N ALA A 85 -21.61 18.32 -28.71
CA ALA A 85 -22.99 18.74 -28.97
C ALA A 85 -23.18 20.25 -28.74
N LEU A 86 -22.56 20.83 -27.70
CA LEU A 86 -22.60 22.28 -27.46
C LEU A 86 -21.90 23.08 -28.55
N ALA A 87 -20.88 22.52 -29.19
CA ALA A 87 -20.22 23.18 -30.33
C ALA A 87 -21.17 23.38 -31.53
N GLN A 88 -22.24 22.57 -31.64
CA GLN A 88 -23.27 22.78 -32.69
C GLN A 88 -24.11 24.04 -32.42
N GLU A 89 -24.24 24.45 -31.16
CA GLU A 89 -24.96 25.66 -30.76
C GLU A 89 -24.07 26.91 -30.83
N PHE A 90 -22.76 26.74 -31.04
CA PHE A 90 -21.82 27.85 -31.08
C PHE A 90 -21.97 28.69 -32.36
N ASP A 91 -22.38 29.95 -32.20
CA ASP A 91 -22.39 30.94 -33.29
C ASP A 91 -21.13 31.84 -33.21
N PRO A 92 -20.16 31.68 -34.13
CA PRO A 92 -18.94 32.49 -34.13
C PRO A 92 -19.20 33.96 -34.50
N VAL A 93 -20.34 34.28 -35.10
CA VAL A 93 -20.70 35.65 -35.48
C VAL A 93 -21.17 36.43 -34.26
N ALA A 94 -21.77 35.76 -33.26
CA ALA A 94 -22.19 36.38 -32.01
C ALA A 94 -21.00 36.89 -31.17
N CYS A 95 -19.79 36.37 -31.39
CA CYS A 95 -18.58 36.79 -30.69
C CYS A 95 -17.97 38.10 -31.22
N ARG A 96 -18.43 38.64 -32.35
CA ARG A 96 -17.88 39.89 -32.90
C ARG A 96 -18.47 41.11 -32.20
N ALA A 97 -17.65 42.15 -32.00
CA ALA A 97 -18.18 43.45 -31.62
C ALA A 97 -19.04 44.03 -32.76
N PRO A 98 -20.07 44.83 -32.47
CA PRO A 98 -20.84 45.52 -33.49
C PRO A 98 -19.90 46.27 -34.45
N PHE A 99 -20.12 46.12 -35.75
CA PHE A 99 -19.34 46.75 -36.84
C PHE A 99 -17.87 46.27 -36.98
N SER A 100 -17.43 45.26 -36.24
CA SER A 100 -16.12 44.62 -36.47
C SER A 100 -16.24 43.35 -37.32
N ALA A 101 -15.14 42.98 -37.99
CA ALA A 101 -15.01 41.69 -38.66
C ALA A 101 -14.86 40.56 -37.63
N VAL A 102 -15.32 39.35 -37.99
CA VAL A 102 -15.14 38.16 -37.15
C VAL A 102 -13.67 37.77 -37.12
N GLU A 103 -13.11 37.67 -35.93
CA GLU A 103 -11.72 37.30 -35.71
C GLU A 103 -11.47 35.84 -36.10
N LYS A 104 -10.27 35.56 -36.65
CA LYS A 104 -9.92 34.21 -37.14
C LYS A 104 -9.94 33.14 -36.03
N GLN A 105 -9.74 33.54 -34.77
CA GLN A 105 -9.67 32.64 -33.62
C GLN A 105 -11.00 31.97 -33.24
N TYR A 106 -12.13 32.56 -33.62
CA TYR A 106 -13.46 32.01 -33.33
C TYR A 106 -14.05 31.22 -34.50
N ARG A 107 -13.34 31.13 -35.63
CA ARG A 107 -13.74 30.30 -36.77
C ARG A 107 -13.25 28.88 -36.52
N PHE A 108 -14.03 28.12 -35.74
CA PHE A 108 -13.92 26.66 -35.69
C PHE A 108 -14.42 26.03 -37.00
#